data_AF-A0A1I1TDT0-F1
#
_entry.id   AF-A0A1I1TDT0-F1
#
_cell.length_a   1.000
_cell.length_b   1.000
_cell.length_c   1.000
_cell.angle_alpha   90.00
_cell.angle_beta   90.00
_cell.angle_gamma   90.00
#
_symmetry.space_group_name_H-M   'P 1'
#
loop_
_entity.id
_entity.type
_entity.pdbx_description
1 polymer ?
#
loop_
_entity_poly.entity_id
_entity_poly.type
_entity_poly.pdbx_seq_one_letter_code
_entity_poly.pdbx_strand_id
1 'polypeptide(L)'
;MSNTENSALIALSELKNLEAARVAEVESERRAREEAERRAREEAERKARELAERKAREEAERIAKETAEREAREREERLRLQEADLRARAEQEARLKEEQMRLDAQVKLAEKKARPMWLYGILAVLVIGVGVGGYMIYDYIQKRDEAERLAQIEQKKKDDERAAEMAALMKELKGLQEEQNKIKAQKDDIENQLKNVKDETERQKLLAEKAALDAQLAANEDKQKKNKGKSGGGSKASGDGEPKSEKPKGGISVSKNVDDPLDGL
;
A
#
# COMPACT_ATOMS: atom_id res chain seq x y z
N MET A 1 41.44 33.55 86.57
CA MET A 1 40.46 32.88 85.67
C MET A 1 40.52 33.37 84.22
N SER A 2 41.33 34.37 83.87
CA SER A 2 41.30 35.06 82.56
C SER A 2 41.92 34.31 81.36
N ASN A 3 42.90 33.41 81.57
CA ASN A 3 43.62 32.80 80.43
C ASN A 3 42.82 31.71 79.71
N THR A 4 41.94 30.99 80.43
CA THR A 4 41.14 29.90 79.84
C THR A 4 40.00 30.42 78.98
N GLU A 5 39.41 31.55 79.37
CA GLU A 5 38.33 32.23 78.63
C GLU A 5 38.85 32.80 77.29
N ASN A 6 40.06 33.35 77.28
CA ASN A 6 40.67 33.91 76.08
C ASN A 6 41.01 32.82 75.04
N SER A 7 41.48 31.66 75.49
CA SER A 7 41.76 30.50 74.62
C SER A 7 40.49 29.89 74.01
N ALA A 8 39.38 29.87 74.74
CA ALA A 8 38.10 29.34 74.24
C ALA A 8 37.51 30.22 73.11
N LEU A 9 37.66 31.54 73.22
CA LEU A 9 37.20 32.48 72.19
C LEU A 9 38.06 32.38 70.91
N ILE A 10 39.37 32.19 71.06
CA ILE A 10 40.27 31.94 69.92
C ILE A 10 39.87 30.64 69.21
N ALA A 11 39.68 29.54 69.94
CA ALA A 11 39.27 28.26 69.36
C ALA A 11 37.91 28.34 68.63
N LEU A 12 36.95 29.10 69.17
CA LEU A 12 35.67 29.32 68.51
C LEU A 12 35.81 30.14 67.22
N SER A 13 36.67 31.17 67.22
CA SER A 13 36.96 31.97 66.02
C SER A 13 37.66 31.15 64.94
N GLU A 14 38.57 30.26 65.34
CA GLU A 14 39.28 29.34 64.45
C GLU A 14 38.33 28.31 63.84
N LEU A 15 37.42 27.75 64.63
CA LEU A 15 36.38 26.84 64.16
C LEU A 15 35.45 27.52 63.14
N LYS A 16 35.01 28.75 63.42
CA LYS A 16 34.18 29.54 62.50
C LYS A 16 34.91 29.86 61.19
N ASN A 17 36.21 30.15 61.25
CA ASN A 17 37.03 30.38 60.07
C ASN A 17 37.23 29.11 59.24
N LEU A 18 37.41 27.96 59.89
CA LEU A 18 37.49 26.65 59.22
C LEU A 18 36.17 26.26 58.57
N GLU A 19 35.04 26.52 59.22
CA GLU A 19 33.72 26.31 58.65
C GLU A 19 33.48 27.24 57.45
N ALA A 20 33.82 28.53 57.56
CA ALA A 20 33.74 29.47 56.46
C ALA A 20 34.62 29.06 55.27
N ALA A 21 35.84 28.56 55.52
CA ALA A 21 36.73 28.04 54.49
C ALA A 21 36.14 26.79 53.81
N ARG A 22 35.60 25.85 54.59
CA ARG A 22 34.90 24.64 54.07
C ARG A 22 33.71 25.01 53.21
N VAL A 23 32.87 25.94 53.66
CA VAL A 23 31.70 26.40 52.89
C VAL A 23 32.14 27.08 51.59
N ALA A 24 33.15 27.95 51.63
CA ALA A 24 33.69 28.59 50.44
C ALA A 24 34.28 27.58 49.45
N GLU A 25 34.99 26.56 49.92
CA GLU A 25 35.54 25.50 49.08
C GLU A 25 34.43 24.68 48.43
N VAL A 26 33.43 24.22 49.20
CA VAL A 26 32.27 23.46 48.68
C VAL A 26 31.47 24.29 47.68
N GLU A 27 31.23 25.57 47.94
CA GLU A 27 30.56 26.45 46.99
C GLU A 27 31.37 26.66 45.72
N SER A 28 32.69 26.85 45.82
CA SER A 28 33.56 27.01 44.66
C SER A 28 33.60 25.75 43.80
N GLU A 29 33.65 24.57 44.42
CA GLU A 29 33.65 23.29 43.74
C GLU A 29 32.28 23.02 43.09
N ARG A 30 31.18 23.35 43.79
CA ARG A 30 29.83 23.24 43.22
C ARG A 30 29.66 24.14 42.00
N ARG A 31 30.09 25.40 42.08
CA ARG A 31 30.04 26.35 40.95
C ARG A 31 30.91 25.88 39.78
N ALA A 32 32.11 25.37 40.04
CA ALA A 32 33.00 24.84 39.01
C ALA A 32 32.38 23.62 38.30
N ARG A 33 31.76 22.71 39.04
CA ARG A 33 31.05 21.55 38.47
C ARG A 33 29.81 21.98 37.66
N GLU A 34 28.99 22.88 38.19
CA GLU A 34 27.81 23.42 37.49
C GLU A 34 28.21 24.13 36.19
N GLU A 35 29.27 24.93 36.19
CA GLU A 35 29.77 25.58 34.98
C GLU A 35 30.33 24.59 33.96
N ALA A 36 31.09 23.59 34.41
CA ALA A 36 31.62 22.54 33.53
C ALA A 36 30.48 21.73 32.89
N GLU A 37 29.46 21.38 33.66
CA GLU A 37 28.29 20.66 33.17
C GLU A 37 27.47 21.52 32.19
N ARG A 38 27.28 22.81 32.50
CA ARG A 38 26.56 23.73 31.60
C ARG A 38 27.27 23.87 30.27
N ARG A 39 28.60 24.06 30.28
CA ARG A 39 29.41 24.16 29.05
C ARG A 39 29.35 22.85 28.24
N ALA A 40 29.44 21.70 28.90
CA ALA A 40 29.35 20.40 28.22
C ALA A 40 27.97 20.20 27.55
N ARG A 41 26.87 20.59 28.23
CA ARG A 41 25.52 20.53 27.67
C ARG A 41 25.34 21.50 26.50
N GLU A 42 25.78 22.75 26.63
CA GLU A 42 25.71 23.77 25.57
C GLU A 42 26.52 23.35 24.33
N GLU A 43 27.72 22.78 24.49
CA GLU A 43 28.51 22.27 23.37
C GLU A 43 27.87 21.06 22.69
N ALA A 44 27.31 20.13 23.47
CA ALA A 44 26.60 18.96 22.94
C ALA A 44 25.35 19.39 22.15
N GLU A 45 24.59 20.35 22.67
CA GLU A 45 23.42 20.89 22.00
C GLU A 45 23.80 21.65 20.72
N ARG A 46 24.85 22.47 20.76
CA ARG A 46 25.33 23.21 19.60
C ARG A 46 25.78 22.27 18.48
N LYS A 47 26.54 21.23 18.82
CA LYS A 47 26.97 20.19 17.85
C LYS A 47 25.77 19.44 17.27
N ALA A 48 24.78 19.09 18.08
CA ALA A 48 23.57 18.42 17.59
C ALA A 48 22.78 19.29 16.61
N ARG A 49 22.61 20.58 16.93
CA ARG A 49 21.93 21.55 16.04
C ARG A 49 22.71 21.75 14.73
N GLU A 50 24.02 21.90 14.79
CA GLU A 50 24.85 22.10 13.60
C GLU A 50 24.84 20.88 12.67
N LEU A 51 24.90 19.66 13.24
CA LEU A 51 24.78 18.43 12.45
C LEU A 51 23.39 18.28 11.81
N ALA A 52 22.33 18.60 12.54
CA ALA A 52 20.98 18.57 12.01
C ALA A 52 20.79 19.60 10.88
N GLU A 53 21.33 20.81 11.04
CA GLU A 53 21.26 21.85 10.02
C GLU A 53 22.08 21.49 8.77
N ARG A 54 23.32 20.99 8.94
CA ARG A 54 24.13 20.53 7.80
C ARG A 54 23.44 19.41 7.03
N LYS A 55 22.86 18.43 7.73
CA LYS A 55 22.15 17.33 7.10
C LYS A 55 20.91 17.81 6.33
N ALA A 56 20.13 18.71 6.90
CA ALA A 56 18.97 19.29 6.23
C ALA A 56 19.36 20.09 4.97
N ARG A 57 20.44 20.87 5.03
CA ARG A 57 20.96 21.61 3.87
C ARG A 57 21.47 20.67 2.78
N GLU A 58 22.21 19.63 3.13
CA GLU A 58 22.75 18.65 2.19
C GLU A 58 21.63 17.85 1.51
N GLU A 59 20.61 17.42 2.26
CA GLU A 59 19.44 16.75 1.69
C GLU A 59 18.65 17.67 0.75
N ALA A 60 18.43 18.94 1.13
CA ALA A 60 17.77 19.91 0.27
C ALA A 60 18.55 20.18 -1.03
N GLU A 61 19.88 20.31 -0.94
CA GLU A 61 20.74 20.50 -2.11
C GLU A 61 20.74 19.26 -3.02
N ARG A 62 20.76 18.06 -2.43
CA ARG A 62 20.71 16.81 -3.20
C ARG A 62 19.39 16.68 -3.97
N ILE A 63 18.27 16.98 -3.32
CA ILE A 63 16.95 16.96 -3.95
C ILE A 63 16.85 18.00 -5.08
N ALA A 64 17.36 19.22 -4.85
CA ALA A 64 17.37 20.27 -5.88
C ALA A 64 18.19 19.88 -7.12
N LYS A 65 19.36 19.25 -6.93
CA LYS A 65 20.19 18.76 -8.04
C LYS A 65 19.51 17.60 -8.78
N GLU A 66 18.97 16.64 -8.06
CA GLU A 66 18.32 15.47 -8.65
C GLU A 66 17.07 15.85 -9.46
N THR A 67 16.27 16.79 -8.94
CA THR A 67 15.08 17.29 -9.65
C THR A 67 15.47 18.07 -10.91
N ALA A 68 16.45 18.97 -10.83
CA ALA A 68 16.95 19.69 -11.99
C ALA A 68 17.51 18.76 -13.08
N GLU A 69 18.25 17.71 -12.69
CA GLU A 69 18.79 16.73 -13.64
C GLU A 69 17.69 15.88 -14.28
N ARG A 70 16.70 15.43 -13.49
CA ARG A 70 15.55 14.68 -14.02
C ARG A 70 14.74 15.52 -15.00
N GLU A 71 14.47 16.78 -14.68
CA GLU A 71 13.77 17.68 -15.59
C GLU A 71 14.55 17.93 -16.89
N ALA A 72 15.87 18.10 -16.81
CA ALA A 72 16.69 18.28 -18.00
C ALA A 72 16.63 17.05 -18.92
N ARG A 73 16.75 15.83 -18.36
CA ARG A 73 16.64 14.58 -19.10
C ARG A 73 15.26 14.39 -19.72
N GLU A 74 14.20 14.67 -18.96
CA GLU A 74 12.84 14.53 -19.46
C GLU A 74 12.56 15.52 -20.60
N ARG A 75 13.06 16.75 -20.51
CA ARG A 75 12.95 17.73 -21.61
C ARG A 75 13.69 17.26 -22.85
N GLU A 76 14.90 16.73 -22.71
CA GLU A 76 15.68 16.19 -23.83
C GLU A 76 14.99 14.99 -24.49
N GLU A 77 14.48 14.04 -23.69
CA GLU A 77 13.73 12.89 -24.20
C GLU A 77 12.43 13.32 -24.91
N ARG A 78 11.69 14.28 -24.35
CA ARG A 78 10.48 14.82 -24.98
C ARG A 78 10.77 15.51 -26.31
N LEU A 79 11.89 16.23 -26.42
CA LEU A 79 12.31 16.85 -27.67
C LEU A 79 12.69 15.79 -28.71
N ARG A 80 13.44 14.77 -28.29
CA ARG A 80 13.85 13.66 -29.17
C ARG A 80 12.66 12.85 -29.67
N LEU A 81 11.68 12.59 -28.80
CA LEU A 81 10.43 11.91 -29.18
C LEU A 81 9.59 12.76 -30.13
N GLN A 82 9.49 14.08 -29.90
CA GLN A 82 8.80 14.98 -30.83
C GLN A 82 9.48 15.02 -32.20
N GLU A 83 10.80 15.11 -32.26
CA GLU A 83 11.54 15.07 -33.52
C GLU A 83 11.35 13.74 -34.25
N ALA A 84 11.38 12.62 -33.51
CA ALA A 84 11.11 11.30 -34.07
C ALA A 84 9.67 11.16 -34.60
N ASP A 85 8.67 11.66 -33.88
CA ASP A 85 7.26 11.63 -34.31
C ASP A 85 7.03 12.51 -35.55
N LEU A 86 7.60 13.72 -35.57
CA LEU A 86 7.54 14.62 -36.73
C LEU A 86 8.20 13.97 -37.95
N ARG A 87 9.36 13.34 -37.76
CA ARG A 87 10.04 12.61 -38.84
C ARG A 87 9.23 11.42 -39.33
N ALA A 88 8.63 10.63 -38.42
CA ALA A 88 7.78 9.52 -38.79
C ALA A 88 6.57 9.98 -39.61
N ARG A 89 5.90 11.07 -39.19
CA ARG A 89 4.78 11.66 -39.95
C ARG A 89 5.21 12.16 -41.33
N ALA A 90 6.34 12.87 -41.41
CA ALA A 90 6.89 13.33 -42.67
C ALA A 90 7.23 12.18 -43.62
N GLU A 91 7.80 11.08 -43.09
CA GLU A 91 8.08 9.87 -43.88
C GLU A 91 6.79 9.18 -44.34
N GLN A 92 5.74 9.11 -43.50
CA GLN A 92 4.44 8.57 -43.90
C GLN A 92 3.78 9.41 -45.00
N GLU A 93 3.79 10.73 -44.87
CA GLU A 93 3.27 11.63 -45.90
C GLU A 93 4.08 11.54 -47.19
N ALA A 94 5.40 11.40 -47.11
CA ALA A 94 6.25 11.19 -48.29
C ALA A 94 5.92 9.87 -48.99
N ARG A 95 5.72 8.78 -48.24
CA ARG A 95 5.30 7.48 -48.79
C ARG A 95 3.94 7.56 -49.48
N LEU A 96 2.95 8.21 -48.84
CA LEU A 96 1.63 8.39 -49.43
C LEU A 96 1.68 9.25 -50.70
N LYS A 97 2.49 10.31 -50.71
CA LYS A 97 2.71 11.14 -51.90
C LYS A 97 3.41 10.36 -53.00
N GLU A 98 4.37 9.50 -52.67
CA GLU A 98 5.05 8.63 -53.64
C GLU A 98 4.08 7.62 -54.26
N GLU A 99 3.23 6.99 -53.45
CA GLU A 99 2.18 6.08 -53.93
C GLU A 99 1.15 6.82 -54.79
N GLN A 100 0.71 8.02 -54.38
CA GLN A 100 -0.19 8.85 -55.18
C GLN A 100 0.45 9.27 -56.50
N MET A 101 1.70 9.72 -56.50
CA MET A 101 2.42 10.09 -57.73
C MET A 101 2.60 8.90 -58.66
N ARG A 102 2.80 7.69 -58.13
CA ARG A 102 2.87 6.44 -58.90
C ARG A 102 1.51 6.05 -59.48
N LEU A 103 0.43 6.25 -58.74
CA LEU A 103 -0.93 5.99 -59.21
C LEU A 103 -1.36 7.04 -60.25
N ASP A 104 -1.12 8.32 -60.02
CA ASP A 104 -1.40 9.41 -60.95
C ASP A 104 -0.59 9.29 -62.24
N ALA A 105 0.66 8.82 -62.17
CA ALA A 105 1.45 8.50 -63.36
C ALA A 105 0.82 7.36 -64.18
N GLN A 106 0.26 6.34 -63.53
CA GLN A 106 -0.46 5.24 -64.19
C GLN A 106 -1.83 5.69 -64.74
N VAL A 107 -2.55 6.55 -64.02
CA VAL A 107 -3.86 7.07 -64.45
C VAL A 107 -3.70 8.03 -65.63
N LYS A 108 -2.69 8.90 -65.65
CA LYS A 108 -2.35 9.72 -66.83
C LYS A 108 -2.00 8.89 -68.06
N LEU A 109 -1.42 7.70 -67.88
CA LEU A 109 -1.19 6.74 -68.96
C LEU A 109 -2.47 5.97 -69.35
N ALA A 110 -3.42 5.79 -68.43
CA ALA A 110 -4.65 5.02 -68.62
C ALA A 110 -5.87 5.84 -69.09
N GLU A 111 -5.83 7.17 -69.03
CA GLU A 111 -6.95 8.06 -69.44
C GLU A 111 -7.33 7.99 -70.93
N LYS A 112 -6.56 7.30 -71.79
CA LYS A 112 -6.86 7.19 -73.22
C LYS A 112 -7.84 6.08 -73.63
N LYS A 113 -8.50 5.36 -72.73
CA LYS A 113 -9.48 4.32 -73.16
C LYS A 113 -10.72 4.22 -72.27
N ALA A 114 -11.87 4.30 -72.95
CA ALA A 114 -13.22 4.50 -72.42
C ALA A 114 -13.62 3.58 -71.26
N ARG A 115 -14.42 4.14 -70.34
CA ARG A 115 -14.91 3.50 -69.10
C ARG A 115 -15.60 2.16 -69.39
N PRO A 116 -15.03 1.04 -68.95
CA PRO A 116 -15.52 -0.27 -69.31
C PRO A 116 -16.56 -0.79 -68.28
N MET A 117 -17.61 -1.44 -68.80
CA MET A 117 -18.83 -1.79 -68.06
C MET A 117 -18.63 -2.79 -66.89
N TRP A 118 -17.48 -3.48 -66.82
CA TRP A 118 -17.14 -4.42 -65.74
C TRP A 118 -16.99 -3.77 -64.36
N LEU A 119 -16.78 -2.46 -64.29
CA LEU A 119 -16.74 -1.71 -63.02
C LEU A 119 -18.07 -1.78 -62.25
N TYR A 120 -19.21 -1.84 -62.96
CA TYR A 120 -20.52 -2.01 -62.31
C TYR A 120 -20.72 -3.41 -61.72
N GLY A 121 -20.10 -4.43 -62.32
CA GLY A 121 -20.11 -5.79 -61.77
C GLY A 121 -19.36 -5.88 -60.44
N ILE A 122 -18.18 -5.23 -60.35
CA ILE A 122 -17.42 -5.15 -59.10
C ILE A 122 -18.19 -4.37 -58.04
N LEU A 123 -18.82 -3.26 -58.43
CA LEU A 123 -19.63 -2.44 -57.52
C LEU A 123 -20.83 -3.23 -56.95
N ALA A 124 -21.49 -4.05 -57.76
CA ALA A 124 -22.61 -4.89 -57.32
C ALA A 124 -22.17 -5.95 -56.29
N VAL A 125 -21.01 -6.60 -56.50
CA VAL A 125 -20.46 -7.59 -55.55
C VAL A 125 -20.06 -6.93 -54.24
N LEU A 126 -19.50 -5.72 -54.28
CA LEU A 126 -19.15 -4.95 -53.09
C LEU A 126 -20.37 -4.61 -52.23
N VAL A 127 -21.47 -4.17 -52.85
CA VAL A 127 -22.72 -3.83 -52.15
C VAL A 127 -23.32 -5.07 -51.47
N ILE A 128 -23.30 -6.23 -52.14
CA ILE A 128 -23.79 -7.49 -51.56
C ILE A 128 -22.90 -7.94 -50.39
N GLY A 129 -21.57 -7.83 -50.53
CA GLY A 129 -20.63 -8.18 -49.49
C GLY A 129 -20.79 -7.34 -48.22
N VAL A 130 -21.05 -6.03 -48.36
CA VAL A 130 -21.34 -5.14 -47.22
C VAL A 130 -22.66 -5.51 -46.53
N GLY A 131 -23.69 -5.86 -47.30
CA GLY A 131 -24.98 -6.31 -46.73
C GLY A 131 -24.85 -7.60 -45.92
N VAL A 132 -24.15 -8.60 -46.45
CA VAL A 132 -23.92 -9.89 -45.75
C VAL A 132 -23.00 -9.70 -44.54
N GLY A 133 -21.91 -8.94 -44.68
CA GLY A 133 -21.01 -8.63 -43.58
C GLY A 133 -21.68 -7.85 -42.45
N GLY A 134 -22.52 -6.86 -42.79
CA GLY A 134 -23.31 -6.10 -41.83
C GLY A 134 -24.33 -6.96 -41.08
N TYR A 135 -25.02 -7.87 -41.77
CA TYR A 135 -25.95 -8.82 -41.15
C TYR A 135 -25.24 -9.79 -40.18
N MET A 136 -24.05 -10.28 -40.56
CA MET A 136 -23.26 -11.15 -39.68
C MET A 136 -22.74 -10.44 -38.44
N ILE A 137 -22.30 -9.17 -38.56
CA ILE A 137 -21.88 -8.36 -37.41
C ILE A 137 -23.07 -8.08 -36.49
N TYR A 138 -24.25 -7.78 -37.04
CA TYR A 138 -25.47 -7.58 -36.28
C TYR A 138 -25.89 -8.85 -35.50
N ASP A 139 -25.91 -10.02 -36.15
CA ASP A 139 -26.22 -11.31 -35.50
C ASP A 139 -25.17 -11.71 -34.44
N TYR A 140 -23.90 -11.35 -34.64
CA TYR A 140 -22.81 -11.63 -33.69
C TYR A 140 -22.89 -10.77 -32.43
N ILE A 141 -23.20 -9.47 -32.55
CA ILE A 141 -23.31 -8.56 -31.40
C ILE A 141 -24.53 -8.93 -30.55
N GLN A 142 -25.65 -9.30 -31.16
CA GLN A 142 -26.88 -9.66 -30.45
C GLN A 142 -26.71 -10.88 -29.51
N LYS A 143 -25.77 -11.80 -29.83
CA LYS A 143 -25.44 -12.97 -29.01
C LYS A 143 -24.52 -12.68 -27.81
N ARG A 144 -23.80 -11.54 -27.78
CA ARG A 144 -22.94 -11.16 -26.63
C ARG A 144 -23.75 -10.58 -25.46
N ASP A 145 -24.80 -9.83 -25.76
CA ASP A 145 -25.63 -9.15 -24.74
C ASP A 145 -26.36 -10.13 -23.81
N GLU A 146 -26.73 -11.32 -24.30
CA GLU A 146 -27.40 -12.35 -23.49
C GLU A 146 -26.43 -13.05 -22.52
N ALA A 147 -25.19 -13.29 -22.94
CA ALA A 147 -24.16 -13.90 -22.12
C ALA A 147 -23.73 -12.98 -20.96
N GLU A 148 -23.60 -11.67 -21.21
CA GLU A 148 -23.26 -10.69 -20.17
C GLU A 148 -24.38 -10.50 -19.14
N ARG A 149 -25.66 -10.54 -19.57
CA ARG A 149 -26.80 -10.46 -18.65
C ARG A 149 -26.89 -11.67 -17.74
N LEU A 150 -26.64 -12.88 -18.26
CA LEU A 150 -26.60 -14.09 -17.44
C LEU A 150 -25.44 -14.05 -16.43
N ALA A 151 -24.25 -13.61 -16.85
CA ALA A 151 -23.11 -13.43 -15.96
C ALA A 151 -23.38 -12.36 -14.88
N GLN A 152 -24.07 -11.26 -15.23
CA GLN A 152 -24.48 -10.23 -14.27
C GLN A 152 -25.55 -10.72 -13.30
N ILE A 153 -26.50 -11.54 -13.75
CA ILE A 153 -27.52 -12.16 -12.88
C ILE A 153 -26.86 -13.13 -11.90
N GLU A 154 -25.88 -13.91 -12.34
CA GLU A 154 -25.14 -14.84 -11.49
C GLU A 154 -24.25 -14.12 -10.47
N GLN A 155 -23.56 -13.05 -10.91
CA GLN A 155 -22.80 -12.15 -10.02
C GLN A 155 -23.70 -11.51 -8.96
N LYS A 156 -24.83 -10.92 -9.37
CA LYS A 156 -25.79 -10.30 -8.44
C LYS A 156 -26.33 -11.29 -7.41
N LYS A 157 -26.66 -12.52 -7.81
CA LYS A 157 -27.07 -13.56 -6.85
C LYS A 157 -25.98 -13.88 -5.83
N LYS A 158 -24.72 -14.02 -6.28
CA LYS A 158 -23.57 -14.28 -5.40
C LYS A 158 -23.30 -13.10 -4.46
N ASP A 159 -23.49 -11.87 -4.93
CA ASP A 159 -23.31 -10.66 -4.13
C ASP A 159 -24.45 -10.47 -3.13
N ASP A 160 -25.69 -10.77 -3.50
CA ASP A 160 -26.86 -10.74 -2.61
C ASP A 160 -26.74 -11.81 -1.51
N GLU A 161 -26.25 -13.01 -1.83
CA GLU A 161 -25.96 -14.07 -0.86
C GLU A 161 -24.86 -13.65 0.13
N ARG A 162 -23.74 -13.10 -0.37
CA ARG A 162 -22.66 -12.57 0.48
C ARG A 162 -23.14 -11.40 1.34
N ALA A 163 -23.98 -10.52 0.81
CA ALA A 163 -24.55 -9.41 1.56
C ALA A 163 -25.49 -9.91 2.67
N ALA A 164 -26.29 -10.94 2.40
CA ALA A 164 -27.16 -11.57 3.40
C ALA A 164 -26.34 -12.28 4.49
N GLU A 165 -25.28 -12.99 4.14
CA GLU A 165 -24.35 -13.60 5.11
C GLU A 165 -23.67 -12.55 5.99
N MET A 166 -23.19 -11.45 5.38
CA MET A 166 -22.59 -10.32 6.11
C MET A 166 -23.60 -9.61 7.01
N ALA A 167 -24.85 -9.46 6.56
CA ALA A 167 -25.92 -8.87 7.37
C ALA A 167 -26.31 -9.77 8.56
N ALA A 168 -26.32 -11.09 8.37
CA ALA A 168 -26.54 -12.06 9.44
C ALA A 168 -25.41 -12.01 10.48
N LEU A 169 -24.16 -11.97 10.04
CA LEU A 169 -22.99 -11.80 10.91
C LEU A 169 -23.02 -10.47 11.67
N MET A 170 -23.38 -9.37 11.00
CA MET A 170 -23.54 -8.06 11.67
C MET A 170 -24.65 -8.08 12.72
N LYS A 171 -25.75 -8.77 12.46
CA LYS A 171 -26.86 -8.91 13.42
C LYS A 171 -26.44 -9.73 14.64
N GLU A 172 -25.70 -10.82 14.43
CA GLU A 172 -25.13 -11.63 15.52
C GLU A 172 -24.14 -10.81 16.34
N LEU A 173 -23.22 -10.09 15.69
CA LEU A 173 -22.25 -9.21 16.36
C LEU A 173 -22.94 -8.10 17.18
N LYS A 174 -23.98 -7.47 16.64
CA LYS A 174 -24.79 -6.48 17.36
C LYS A 174 -25.43 -7.07 18.62
N GLY A 175 -26.04 -8.26 18.52
CA GLY A 175 -26.63 -8.94 19.66
C GLY A 175 -25.60 -9.24 20.77
N LEU A 176 -24.43 -9.76 20.41
CA LEU A 176 -23.34 -9.98 21.37
C LEU A 176 -22.82 -8.67 21.98
N GLN A 177 -22.79 -7.58 21.22
CA GLN A 177 -22.35 -6.27 21.71
C GLN A 177 -23.34 -5.68 22.72
N GLU A 178 -24.64 -5.85 22.51
CA GLU A 178 -25.68 -5.46 23.47
C GLU A 178 -25.60 -6.28 24.77
N GLU A 179 -25.34 -7.58 24.69
CA GLU A 179 -25.11 -8.42 25.87
C GLU A 179 -23.88 -7.97 26.67
N GLN A 180 -22.77 -7.65 26.00
CA GLN A 180 -21.59 -7.12 26.68
C GLN A 180 -21.86 -5.77 27.36
N ASN A 181 -22.61 -4.88 26.71
CA ASN A 181 -22.95 -3.59 27.29
C ASN A 181 -23.82 -3.76 28.55
N LYS A 182 -24.76 -4.72 28.55
CA LYS A 182 -25.56 -5.04 29.74
C LYS A 182 -24.70 -5.60 30.87
N ILE A 183 -23.78 -6.53 30.57
CA ILE A 183 -22.89 -7.12 31.58
C ILE A 183 -21.95 -6.05 32.17
N LYS A 184 -21.41 -5.14 31.34
CA LYS A 184 -20.60 -4.01 31.80
C LYS A 184 -21.40 -3.06 32.72
N ALA A 185 -22.63 -2.73 32.35
CA ALA A 185 -23.50 -1.92 33.19
C ALA A 185 -23.81 -2.58 34.55
N GLN A 186 -24.06 -3.89 34.57
CA GLN A 186 -24.24 -4.65 35.82
C GLN A 186 -22.97 -4.65 36.68
N LYS A 187 -21.79 -4.76 36.06
CA LYS A 187 -20.51 -4.68 36.74
C LYS A 187 -20.27 -3.31 37.38
N ASP A 188 -20.60 -2.23 36.66
CA ASP A 188 -20.47 -0.86 37.17
C ASP A 188 -21.42 -0.62 38.35
N ASP A 189 -22.64 -1.16 38.30
CA ASP A 189 -23.61 -1.10 39.40
C ASP A 189 -23.12 -1.88 40.63
N ILE A 190 -22.66 -3.13 40.43
CA ILE A 190 -22.06 -3.96 41.49
C ILE A 190 -20.83 -3.28 42.10
N GLU A 191 -19.98 -2.63 41.30
CA GLU A 191 -18.82 -1.89 41.79
C GLU A 191 -19.22 -0.67 42.64
N ASN A 192 -20.29 0.03 42.27
CA ASN A 192 -20.85 1.11 43.07
C ASN A 192 -21.48 0.60 44.38
N GLN A 193 -22.15 -0.55 44.35
CA GLN A 193 -22.66 -1.22 45.55
C GLN A 193 -21.50 -1.64 46.48
N LEU A 194 -20.42 -2.22 45.93
CA LEU A 194 -19.19 -2.60 46.65
C LEU A 194 -18.49 -1.43 47.35
N LYS A 195 -18.61 -0.20 46.83
CA LYS A 195 -18.07 1.01 47.48
C LYS A 195 -18.87 1.43 48.70
N ASN A 196 -20.15 1.04 48.79
CA ASN A 196 -21.09 1.45 49.83
C ASN A 196 -21.40 0.37 50.87
N VAL A 197 -21.11 -0.91 50.58
CA VAL A 197 -21.32 -2.04 51.49
C VAL A 197 -20.24 -2.07 52.59
N LYS A 198 -20.69 -2.10 53.86
CA LYS A 198 -19.82 -2.19 55.04
C LYS A 198 -19.67 -3.61 55.60
N ASP A 199 -20.52 -4.54 55.17
CA ASP A 199 -20.55 -5.93 55.62
C ASP A 199 -19.63 -6.82 54.77
N GLU A 200 -18.75 -7.58 55.43
CA GLU A 200 -17.65 -8.31 54.78
C GLU A 200 -18.13 -9.53 53.97
N THR A 201 -19.23 -10.15 54.39
CA THR A 201 -19.84 -11.31 53.71
C THR A 201 -20.59 -10.91 52.43
N GLU A 202 -21.28 -9.76 52.44
CA GLU A 202 -21.93 -9.20 51.25
C GLU A 202 -20.90 -8.71 50.23
N ARG A 203 -19.81 -8.12 50.72
CA ARG A 203 -18.67 -7.71 49.90
C ARG A 203 -18.04 -8.88 49.16
N GLN A 204 -17.88 -10.04 49.82
CA GLN A 204 -17.36 -11.25 49.18
C GLN A 204 -18.31 -11.82 48.12
N LYS A 205 -19.63 -11.78 48.35
CA LYS A 205 -20.63 -12.22 47.35
C LYS A 205 -20.61 -11.33 46.10
N LEU A 206 -20.57 -10.02 46.28
CA LEU A 206 -20.49 -9.07 45.16
C LEU A 206 -19.17 -9.19 44.37
N LEU A 207 -18.06 -9.51 45.04
CA LEU A 207 -16.79 -9.80 44.37
C LEU A 207 -16.84 -11.11 43.57
N ALA A 208 -17.49 -12.15 44.10
CA ALA A 208 -17.68 -13.41 43.38
C ALA A 208 -18.59 -13.23 42.16
N GLU A 209 -19.65 -12.43 42.28
CA GLU A 209 -20.55 -12.08 41.17
C GLU A 209 -19.84 -11.26 40.09
N LYS A 210 -19.03 -10.27 40.50
CA LYS A 210 -18.16 -9.51 39.59
C LYS A 210 -17.18 -10.42 38.83
N ALA A 211 -16.55 -11.37 39.53
CA ALA A 211 -15.63 -12.33 38.90
C ALA A 211 -16.34 -13.27 37.91
N ALA A 212 -17.58 -13.67 38.21
CA ALA A 212 -18.41 -14.48 37.30
C ALA A 212 -18.80 -13.70 36.05
N LEU A 213 -19.15 -12.42 36.17
CA LEU A 213 -19.42 -11.54 35.02
C LEU A 213 -18.17 -11.29 34.18
N ASP A 214 -17.00 -11.16 34.80
CA ASP A 214 -15.71 -11.05 34.08
C ASP A 214 -15.38 -12.32 33.28
N ALA A 215 -15.68 -13.50 33.83
CA ALA A 215 -15.54 -14.76 33.09
C ALA A 215 -16.52 -14.85 31.90
N GLN A 216 -17.75 -14.34 32.04
CA GLN A 216 -18.72 -14.28 30.94
C GLN A 216 -18.29 -13.31 29.83
N LEU A 217 -17.70 -12.15 30.18
CA LEU A 217 -17.15 -11.21 29.21
C LEU A 217 -15.99 -11.82 28.42
N ALA A 218 -15.04 -12.46 29.10
CA ALA A 218 -13.92 -13.13 28.44
C ALA A 218 -14.39 -14.24 27.47
N ALA A 219 -15.36 -15.05 27.89
CA ALA A 219 -15.94 -16.09 27.04
C ALA A 219 -16.67 -15.53 25.81
N ASN A 220 -17.33 -14.37 25.93
CA ASN A 220 -18.02 -13.71 24.83
C ASN A 220 -17.04 -13.01 23.86
N GLU A 221 -15.93 -12.46 24.36
CA GLU A 221 -14.85 -11.93 23.52
C GLU A 221 -14.15 -13.03 22.70
N ASP A 222 -13.94 -14.21 23.28
CA ASP A 222 -13.35 -15.35 22.58
C ASP A 222 -14.26 -15.89 21.47
N LYS A 223 -15.59 -15.87 21.69
CA LYS A 223 -16.58 -16.18 20.64
C LYS A 223 -16.53 -15.16 19.49
N GLN A 224 -16.39 -13.86 19.80
CA GLN A 224 -16.24 -12.83 18.76
C GLN A 224 -14.94 -12.99 17.96
N LYS A 225 -13.81 -13.31 18.61
CA LYS A 225 -12.53 -13.57 17.94
C LYS A 225 -12.62 -14.79 17.01
N LYS A 226 -13.30 -15.86 17.44
CA LYS A 226 -13.54 -17.05 16.63
C LYS A 226 -14.45 -16.77 15.42
N ASN A 227 -15.52 -16.00 15.59
CA ASN A 227 -16.40 -15.61 14.48
C ASN A 227 -15.69 -14.70 13.46
N LYS A 228 -14.85 -13.77 13.93
CA LYS A 228 -14.05 -12.88 13.06
C LYS A 228 -13.01 -13.67 12.25
N GLY A 229 -12.36 -14.66 12.86
CA GLY A 229 -11.41 -15.55 12.18
C GLY A 229 -12.04 -16.45 11.09
N LYS A 230 -13.32 -16.80 11.24
CA LYS A 230 -14.05 -17.63 10.26
C LYS A 230 -14.43 -16.84 8.99
N SER A 231 -14.60 -15.52 9.08
CA SER A 231 -14.88 -14.65 7.93
C SER A 231 -13.64 -14.28 7.09
N GLY A 232 -12.43 -14.41 7.63
CA GLY A 232 -11.18 -14.00 6.97
C GLY A 232 -10.44 -15.11 6.21
N GLY A 233 -10.90 -16.36 6.27
CA GLY A 233 -10.18 -17.53 5.75
C GLY A 233 -10.58 -17.99 4.33
N GLY A 234 -11.39 -17.22 3.61
CA GLY A 234 -12.02 -17.63 2.35
C GLY A 234 -11.56 -16.90 1.09
N SER A 235 -10.29 -16.53 0.98
CA SER A 235 -9.76 -15.88 -0.24
C SER A 235 -8.33 -16.31 -0.55
N LYS A 236 -8.14 -17.57 -0.93
CA LYS A 236 -7.01 -17.98 -1.77
C LYS A 236 -7.37 -19.20 -2.62
N ALA A 237 -7.07 -19.08 -3.92
CA ALA A 237 -7.15 -20.07 -4.99
C ALA A 237 -8.51 -20.24 -5.70
N SER A 238 -8.82 -19.27 -6.57
CA SER A 238 -9.54 -19.52 -7.83
C SER A 238 -8.80 -18.75 -8.92
N GLY A 239 -7.63 -19.27 -9.30
CA GLY A 239 -6.90 -18.82 -10.48
C GLY A 239 -7.07 -19.90 -11.54
N ASP A 240 -7.73 -19.53 -12.63
CA ASP A 240 -7.79 -20.26 -13.89
C ASP A 240 -6.45 -20.93 -14.23
N GLY A 241 -6.47 -22.26 -14.28
CA GLY A 241 -5.47 -23.08 -14.94
C GLY A 241 -6.20 -23.99 -15.91
N GLU A 242 -6.09 -23.67 -17.19
CA GLU A 242 -6.59 -24.46 -18.32
C GLU A 242 -6.26 -25.96 -18.19
N PRO A 243 -7.12 -26.86 -18.72
CA PRO A 243 -6.84 -28.29 -18.71
C PRO A 243 -5.68 -28.60 -19.68
N LYS A 244 -4.50 -28.89 -19.14
CA LYS A 244 -3.40 -29.43 -19.93
C LYS A 244 -3.75 -30.84 -20.39
N SER A 245 -3.99 -30.95 -21.69
CA SER A 245 -3.97 -32.18 -22.47
C SER A 245 -2.71 -33.01 -22.19
N GLU A 246 -2.91 -34.30 -21.94
CA GLU A 246 -1.89 -35.33 -21.84
C GLU A 246 -1.00 -35.33 -23.09
N LYS A 247 0.32 -35.28 -22.92
CA LYS A 247 1.29 -35.64 -23.96
C LYS A 247 1.83 -37.05 -23.66
N PRO A 248 2.01 -37.91 -24.69
CA PRO A 248 2.54 -39.25 -24.50
C PRO A 248 4.03 -39.21 -24.13
N LYS A 249 4.42 -40.18 -23.30
CA LYS A 249 5.80 -40.45 -22.89
C LYS A 249 6.62 -40.87 -24.13
N GLY A 250 7.41 -39.95 -24.67
CA GLY A 250 8.45 -40.23 -25.67
C GLY A 250 9.83 -40.07 -25.04
N GLY A 251 10.36 -41.16 -24.49
CA GLY A 251 11.77 -41.25 -24.13
C GLY A 251 12.61 -41.52 -25.38
N ILE A 252 13.60 -40.67 -25.63
CA ILE A 252 14.57 -40.86 -26.71
C ILE A 252 15.48 -42.02 -26.29
N SER A 253 15.26 -43.19 -26.89
CA SER A 253 16.25 -44.27 -26.92
C SER A 253 17.23 -44.00 -28.05
N VAL A 254 18.49 -43.76 -27.71
CA VAL A 254 19.60 -43.71 -28.66
C VAL A 254 19.80 -45.11 -29.23
N SER A 255 19.41 -45.33 -30.48
CA SER A 255 19.86 -46.47 -31.28
C SER A 255 20.80 -45.97 -32.37
N LYS A 256 22.09 -46.28 -32.20
CA LYS A 256 23.06 -46.32 -33.30
C LYS A 256 22.62 -47.41 -34.29
N ASN A 257 22.55 -47.06 -35.58
CA ASN A 257 22.75 -47.89 -36.78
C ASN A 257 22.91 -46.85 -37.91
N VAL A 258 24.12 -46.57 -38.42
CA VAL A 258 24.82 -47.27 -39.52
C VAL A 258 23.89 -47.43 -40.73
N ASP A 259 24.20 -46.68 -41.80
CA ASP A 259 23.56 -46.65 -43.13
C ASP A 259 22.48 -45.57 -43.38
N ASP A 260 22.86 -44.29 -43.44
CA ASP A 260 22.28 -43.35 -44.42
C ASP A 260 23.23 -42.16 -44.69
N PRO A 261 23.80 -42.01 -45.91
CA PRO A 261 24.74 -40.96 -46.22
C PRO A 261 24.09 -39.86 -47.07
N LEU A 262 23.42 -38.85 -46.49
CA LEU A 262 23.08 -37.59 -47.22
C LEU A 262 22.36 -36.50 -46.40
N ASP A 263 22.67 -36.29 -45.11
CA ASP A 263 22.10 -35.17 -44.35
C ASP A 263 23.14 -34.08 -44.01
N GLY A 264 23.87 -33.66 -45.04
CA GLY A 264 24.82 -32.56 -44.97
C GLY A 264 24.85 -31.78 -46.28
N LEU A 265 24.04 -30.73 -46.35
CA LEU A 265 24.14 -29.59 -47.27
C LEU A 265 23.63 -28.33 -46.56
#